data_AF-A0AAV3X3K2-F1
#
_entry.id   AF-A0AAV3X3K2-F1
#
_cell.length_a   1.000
_cell.length_b   1.000
_cell.length_c   1.000
_cell.angle_alpha   90.00
_cell.angle_beta   90.00
_cell.angle_gamma   90.00
#
_symmetry.space_group_name_H-M   'P 1'
#
loop_
_entity.id
_entity.type
_entity.pdbx_description
1 polymer ?
#
loop_
_entity_poly.entity_id
_entity_poly.type
_entity_poly.pdbx_seq_one_letter_code
_entity_poly.pdbx_strand_id
1 'polypeptide(L)'
;MVTQSAPIVSLQAPKDVSISDIETELGKIWQSYGVSSENGLPMASRAATFTLVVYEPEATQQLLAILGFYKGPVDGISGPRTNAAIAAAQKAYNLPVTGKSSPELVERLRVEYAQKRNGAGNSDGNGSSVPQYDPDAAGAGFADAIAQTNPCRVIALCPIVGEDEGVTAQVSAYCPIQKQSRSTLICCEYITLKGTEEALERIAGMIPALTISDLPKFLWWKTTPDPENELFKRLSAISSSVIFDSSGFLTPETDLLQVYGLTESGMAIADLNWRRLASWQELTAETFDPPERRAHIMEIDRITLDYEKGNPAQALMYLGWIASRLQWTPVSYVHEGGEYDIKRVKLVGGDGREIEAELAAIPVVDTGEISGDLINLRLYSSNTAANCCTVLCSETGGCMRMEAGGVAQTCETRQVTALFDQKAEFLLSQQLQRMGREVLYEESMAVATQVLKLANG
;
A
#
# COMPACT_ATOMS: atom_id res chain seq x y z
N MET A 1 -12.16 9.65 16.54
CA MET A 1 -13.51 9.26 16.10
C MET A 1 -13.37 8.65 14.72
N VAL A 2 -13.59 7.35 14.57
CA VAL A 2 -13.60 6.71 13.25
C VAL A 2 -14.83 7.24 12.52
N THR A 3 -14.63 8.07 11.50
CA THR A 3 -15.70 8.49 10.60
C THR A 3 -16.24 7.24 9.91
N GLN A 4 -17.41 6.76 10.34
CA GLN A 4 -18.12 5.69 9.65
C GLN A 4 -18.41 6.15 8.21
N SER A 5 -17.89 5.39 7.25
CA SER A 5 -18.12 5.55 5.82
C SER A 5 -19.62 5.61 5.54
N ALA A 6 -20.03 6.53 4.68
CA ALA A 6 -21.40 6.59 4.20
C ALA A 6 -21.73 5.32 3.39
N PRO A 7 -22.89 4.67 3.60
CA PRO A 7 -23.23 3.46 2.87
C PRO A 7 -23.33 3.75 1.37
N ILE A 8 -22.74 2.91 0.53
CA ILE A 8 -22.88 2.96 -0.92
C ILE A 8 -24.13 2.19 -1.35
N VAL A 9 -24.78 2.67 -2.41
CA VAL A 9 -25.79 1.94 -3.18
C VAL A 9 -25.20 1.55 -4.52
N SER A 10 -25.25 0.25 -4.82
CA SER A 10 -25.09 -0.25 -6.18
C SER A 10 -26.33 0.15 -6.98
N LEU A 11 -26.16 0.95 -8.04
CA LEU A 11 -27.27 1.21 -8.97
C LEU A 11 -27.54 -0.02 -9.83
N GLN A 12 -26.47 -0.72 -10.21
CA GLN A 12 -26.54 -1.92 -11.01
C GLN A 12 -25.45 -2.88 -10.55
N ALA A 13 -25.86 -4.11 -10.23
CA ALA A 13 -24.94 -5.22 -10.00
C ALA A 13 -24.00 -5.40 -11.21
N PRO A 14 -22.74 -5.80 -10.99
CA PRO A 14 -21.77 -6.01 -12.07
C PRO A 14 -22.32 -6.89 -13.19
N LYS A 15 -22.27 -6.35 -14.41
CA LYS A 15 -22.80 -7.00 -15.61
C LYS A 15 -21.66 -7.39 -16.54
N ASP A 16 -21.65 -8.65 -16.96
CA ASP A 16 -20.71 -9.15 -17.96
C ASP A 16 -20.92 -8.46 -19.31
N VAL A 17 -19.83 -8.00 -19.92
CA VAL A 17 -19.82 -7.31 -21.21
C VAL A 17 -18.64 -7.75 -22.05
N SER A 18 -18.77 -7.58 -23.37
CA SER A 18 -17.60 -7.63 -24.25
C SER A 18 -16.75 -6.38 -24.02
N ILE A 19 -15.43 -6.47 -24.21
CA ILE A 19 -14.51 -5.33 -24.03
C ILE A 19 -14.90 -4.17 -24.97
N SER A 20 -15.35 -4.48 -26.18
CA SER A 20 -15.79 -3.47 -27.16
C SER A 20 -17.10 -2.77 -26.77
N ASP A 21 -17.92 -3.36 -25.91
CA ASP A 21 -19.23 -2.83 -25.53
C ASP A 21 -19.23 -2.08 -24.18
N ILE A 22 -18.07 -1.98 -23.50
CA ILE A 22 -17.95 -1.37 -22.16
C ILE A 22 -18.58 0.04 -22.11
N GLU A 23 -18.17 0.95 -23.00
CA GLU A 23 -18.70 2.32 -23.03
C GLU A 23 -20.19 2.37 -23.39
N THR A 24 -20.62 1.50 -24.31
CA THR A 24 -22.02 1.40 -24.71
C THR A 24 -22.88 0.97 -23.53
N GLU A 25 -22.42 0.00 -22.75
CA GLU A 25 -23.15 -0.48 -21.58
C GLU A 25 -23.16 0.56 -20.45
N LEU A 26 -22.03 1.20 -20.13
CA LEU A 26 -21.99 2.33 -19.19
C LEU A 26 -22.96 3.44 -19.60
N GLY A 27 -23.05 3.76 -20.90
CA GLY A 27 -24.01 4.72 -21.43
C GLY A 27 -25.47 4.35 -21.14
N LYS A 28 -25.83 3.07 -21.25
CA LYS A 28 -27.19 2.59 -20.92
C LYS A 28 -27.52 2.75 -19.44
N ILE A 29 -26.55 2.51 -18.54
CA ILE A 29 -26.72 2.74 -17.10
C ILE A 29 -27.12 4.19 -16.85
N TRP A 30 -26.43 5.16 -17.45
CA TRP A 30 -26.76 6.57 -17.18
C TRP A 30 -28.05 7.05 -17.83
N GLN A 31 -28.44 6.44 -18.96
CA GLN A 31 -29.74 6.73 -19.58
C GLN A 31 -30.92 6.26 -18.72
N SER A 32 -30.79 5.13 -18.00
CA SER A 32 -31.88 4.60 -17.18
C SER A 32 -32.10 5.36 -15.86
N TYR A 33 -31.06 6.02 -15.32
CA TYR A 33 -31.14 6.78 -14.06
C TYR A 33 -31.14 8.31 -14.23
N GLY A 34 -30.86 8.81 -15.44
CA GLY A 34 -30.78 10.26 -15.75
C GLY A 34 -32.12 10.92 -16.11
N VAL A 35 -33.17 10.16 -16.40
CA VAL A 35 -34.51 10.66 -16.72
C VAL A 35 -35.43 10.42 -15.51
N SER A 36 -36.19 11.45 -15.12
CA SER A 36 -37.13 11.48 -13.98
C SER A 36 -37.77 10.12 -13.68
N SER A 37 -37.51 9.57 -12.49
CA SER A 37 -37.96 8.23 -12.14
C SER A 37 -39.47 8.20 -11.92
N GLU A 38 -40.19 7.47 -12.78
CA GLU A 38 -41.58 7.05 -12.50
C GLU A 38 -41.63 6.03 -11.33
N ASN A 39 -40.49 5.51 -10.89
CA ASN A 39 -40.36 4.40 -9.93
C ASN A 39 -39.80 4.80 -8.54
N GLY A 40 -39.67 6.09 -8.21
CA GLY A 40 -39.25 6.54 -6.87
C GLY A 40 -37.78 6.30 -6.51
N LEU A 41 -36.94 5.91 -7.48
CA LEU A 41 -35.48 5.83 -7.29
C LEU A 41 -34.86 7.23 -7.34
N PRO A 42 -33.85 7.54 -6.50
CA PRO A 42 -33.16 8.81 -6.54
C PRO A 42 -32.51 9.02 -7.92
N MET A 43 -32.59 10.24 -8.46
CA MET A 43 -31.90 10.58 -9.71
C MET A 43 -30.39 10.35 -9.52
N ALA A 44 -29.73 9.77 -10.51
CA ALA A 44 -28.29 9.52 -10.44
C ALA A 44 -27.58 10.09 -11.66
N SER A 45 -26.42 10.71 -11.44
CA SER A 45 -25.60 11.28 -12.50
C SER A 45 -24.17 10.80 -12.39
N ARG A 46 -23.55 10.47 -13.53
CA ARG A 46 -22.12 10.22 -13.61
C ARG A 46 -21.32 11.50 -13.38
N ALA A 47 -20.25 11.40 -12.62
CA ALA A 47 -19.18 12.40 -12.61
C ALA A 47 -17.85 11.70 -12.41
N ALA A 48 -16.78 12.30 -12.93
CA ALA A 48 -15.44 11.84 -12.68
C ALA A 48 -14.49 13.04 -12.58
N THR A 49 -13.59 12.96 -11.62
CA THR A 49 -12.51 13.94 -11.40
C THR A 49 -11.16 13.36 -11.81
N PHE A 50 -11.03 12.03 -11.86
CA PHE A 50 -9.87 11.28 -12.33
C PHE A 50 -10.28 9.88 -12.79
N THR A 51 -9.34 9.17 -13.43
CA THR A 51 -9.40 7.71 -13.62
C THR A 51 -8.38 7.04 -12.70
N LEU A 52 -8.80 6.03 -11.95
CA LEU A 52 -7.93 5.18 -11.14
C LEU A 52 -7.83 3.81 -11.78
N VAL A 53 -6.65 3.47 -12.28
CA VAL A 53 -6.30 2.14 -12.74
C VAL A 53 -5.75 1.37 -11.55
N VAL A 54 -6.31 0.20 -11.24
CA VAL A 54 -5.87 -0.65 -10.13
C VAL A 54 -5.38 -1.96 -10.70
N TYR A 55 -4.15 -2.33 -10.37
CA TYR A 55 -3.67 -3.69 -10.60
C TYR A 55 -3.80 -4.47 -9.29
N GLU A 56 -4.72 -5.43 -9.29
CA GLU A 56 -4.98 -6.32 -8.15
C GLU A 56 -4.14 -7.59 -8.33
N PRO A 57 -3.03 -7.78 -7.61
CA PRO A 57 -2.25 -9.00 -7.74
C PRO A 57 -3.09 -10.24 -7.51
N GLU A 58 -2.59 -11.32 -8.10
CA GLU A 58 -3.17 -12.65 -8.10
C GLU A 58 -3.92 -12.96 -6.80
N ALA A 59 -5.15 -13.40 -6.96
CA ALA A 59 -6.08 -13.55 -5.87
C ALA A 59 -5.68 -14.73 -4.98
N THR A 60 -4.81 -14.47 -4.01
CA THR A 60 -4.54 -15.36 -2.87
C THR A 60 -5.86 -15.91 -2.32
N GLN A 61 -6.90 -15.08 -2.24
CA GLN A 61 -8.26 -15.50 -1.89
C GLN A 61 -8.91 -16.48 -2.88
N GLN A 62 -8.70 -16.36 -4.19
CA GLN A 62 -9.24 -17.32 -5.18
C GLN A 62 -8.56 -18.66 -4.98
N LEU A 63 -7.23 -18.68 -4.87
CA LEU A 63 -6.49 -19.91 -4.62
C LEU A 63 -6.91 -20.55 -3.29
N LEU A 64 -7.01 -19.76 -2.22
CA LEU A 64 -7.52 -20.23 -0.93
C LEU A 64 -8.95 -20.75 -1.00
N ALA A 65 -9.82 -20.13 -1.80
CA ALA A 65 -11.20 -20.58 -1.98
C ALA A 65 -11.27 -21.92 -2.72
N ILE A 66 -10.55 -22.03 -3.84
CA ILE A 66 -10.50 -23.26 -4.66
C ILE A 66 -9.89 -24.43 -3.87
N LEU A 67 -8.88 -24.14 -3.04
CA LEU A 67 -8.23 -25.11 -2.18
C LEU A 67 -9.02 -25.39 -0.89
N GLY A 68 -10.09 -24.66 -0.63
CA GLY A 68 -11.05 -24.91 0.45
C GLY A 68 -10.70 -24.24 1.80
N PHE A 69 -9.68 -23.40 1.85
CA PHE A 69 -9.28 -22.64 3.03
C PHE A 69 -10.14 -21.39 3.26
N TYR A 70 -10.71 -20.83 2.19
CA TYR A 70 -11.51 -19.62 2.26
C TYR A 70 -12.95 -19.87 1.84
N LYS A 71 -13.89 -19.48 2.69
CA LYS A 71 -15.35 -19.59 2.47
C LYS A 71 -16.02 -18.22 2.34
N GLY A 72 -15.24 -17.15 2.40
CA GLY A 72 -15.72 -15.78 2.25
C GLY A 72 -15.80 -15.36 0.78
N PRO A 73 -16.30 -14.15 0.52
CA PRO A 73 -16.28 -13.57 -0.82
C PRO A 73 -14.84 -13.29 -1.23
N VAL A 74 -14.45 -13.71 -2.44
CA VAL A 74 -13.14 -13.37 -3.01
C VAL A 74 -13.21 -11.94 -3.53
N ASP A 75 -12.94 -11.00 -2.63
CA ASP A 75 -13.12 -9.56 -2.81
C ASP A 75 -11.84 -8.79 -3.10
N GLY A 76 -10.69 -9.46 -3.11
CA GLY A 76 -9.37 -8.84 -3.14
C GLY A 76 -8.98 -8.19 -1.81
N ILE A 77 -9.84 -8.24 -0.78
CA ILE A 77 -9.63 -7.54 0.49
C ILE A 77 -8.98 -8.49 1.51
N SER A 78 -7.76 -8.18 1.91
CA SER A 78 -7.08 -8.86 3.03
C SER A 78 -7.69 -8.45 4.38
N GLY A 79 -8.86 -9.01 4.71
CA GLY A 79 -9.56 -8.83 5.98
C GLY A 79 -9.39 -10.01 6.95
N PRO A 80 -10.01 -9.97 8.15
CA PRO A 80 -9.88 -11.02 9.17
C PRO A 80 -10.21 -12.43 8.66
N ARG A 81 -11.15 -12.55 7.72
CA ARG A 81 -11.52 -13.83 7.09
C ARG A 81 -10.43 -14.34 6.15
N THR A 82 -9.82 -13.45 5.37
CA THR A 82 -8.69 -13.75 4.48
C THR A 82 -7.49 -14.15 5.31
N ASN A 83 -7.18 -13.38 6.36
CA ASN A 83 -6.06 -13.66 7.26
C ASN A 83 -6.22 -15.00 7.98
N ALA A 84 -7.45 -15.33 8.42
CA ALA A 84 -7.75 -16.64 9.00
C ALA A 84 -7.60 -17.78 7.99
N ALA A 85 -8.01 -17.59 6.73
CA ALA A 85 -7.82 -18.58 5.68
C ALA A 85 -6.35 -18.75 5.30
N ILE A 86 -5.59 -17.66 5.25
CA ILE A 86 -4.13 -17.68 5.07
C ILE A 86 -3.48 -18.44 6.22
N ALA A 87 -3.81 -18.13 7.47
CA ALA A 87 -3.29 -18.84 8.64
C ALA A 87 -3.61 -20.35 8.59
N ALA A 88 -4.82 -20.71 8.14
CA ALA A 88 -5.22 -22.09 7.97
C ALA A 88 -4.42 -22.79 6.86
N ALA A 89 -4.18 -22.13 5.73
CA ALA A 89 -3.38 -22.66 4.64
C ALA A 89 -1.91 -22.79 5.03
N GLN A 90 -1.32 -21.79 5.68
CA GLN A 90 0.04 -21.84 6.22
C GLN A 90 0.20 -23.02 7.16
N LYS A 91 -0.75 -23.20 8.09
CA LYS A 91 -0.76 -24.34 9.00
C LYS A 91 -0.86 -25.68 8.25
N ALA A 92 -1.71 -25.77 7.22
CA ALA A 92 -1.87 -26.98 6.43
C ALA A 92 -0.63 -27.34 5.60
N TYR A 93 0.13 -26.33 5.17
CA TYR A 93 1.34 -26.50 4.36
C TYR A 93 2.65 -26.44 5.15
N ASN A 94 2.59 -26.48 6.48
CA ASN A 94 3.75 -26.40 7.38
C ASN A 94 4.61 -25.13 7.15
N LEU A 95 3.97 -24.01 6.83
CA LEU A 95 4.59 -22.70 6.77
C LEU A 95 4.42 -21.95 8.11
N PRO A 96 5.26 -20.94 8.40
CA PRO A 96 5.05 -20.06 9.55
C PRO A 96 3.64 -19.46 9.52
N VAL A 97 2.88 -19.64 10.60
CA VAL A 97 1.49 -19.18 10.71
C VAL A 97 1.49 -17.70 11.07
N THR A 98 1.56 -16.84 10.07
CA THR A 98 1.53 -15.38 10.22
C THR A 98 0.13 -14.81 9.98
N GLY A 99 -0.75 -15.55 9.31
CA GLY A 99 -2.03 -15.03 8.84
C GLY A 99 -1.92 -13.98 7.74
N LYS A 100 -0.72 -13.76 7.19
CA LYS A 100 -0.42 -12.80 6.12
C LYS A 100 0.07 -13.54 4.88
N SER A 101 -0.29 -13.05 3.69
CA SER A 101 0.14 -13.70 2.44
C SER A 101 1.65 -13.59 2.30
N SER A 102 2.32 -14.68 1.91
CA SER A 102 3.76 -14.71 1.64
C SER A 102 4.02 -15.35 0.27
N PRO A 103 5.14 -15.06 -0.40
CA PRO A 103 5.46 -15.67 -1.70
C PRO A 103 5.49 -17.19 -1.63
N GLU A 104 6.02 -17.75 -0.54
CA GLU A 104 6.07 -19.20 -0.32
C GLU A 104 4.67 -19.79 -0.21
N LEU A 105 3.74 -19.06 0.42
CA LEU A 105 2.34 -19.46 0.48
C LEU A 105 1.70 -19.38 -0.91
N VAL A 106 1.86 -18.27 -1.63
CA VAL A 106 1.27 -18.09 -2.97
C VAL A 106 1.77 -19.17 -3.92
N GLU A 107 3.07 -19.43 -3.95
CA GLU A 107 3.67 -20.47 -4.77
C GLU A 107 3.17 -21.86 -4.37
N ARG A 108 3.08 -22.13 -3.06
CA ARG A 108 2.50 -23.39 -2.58
C ARG A 108 1.05 -23.55 -3.04
N LEU A 109 0.23 -22.50 -2.91
CA LEU A 109 -1.15 -22.50 -3.36
C LEU A 109 -1.25 -22.75 -4.87
N ARG A 110 -0.35 -22.19 -5.69
CA ARG A 110 -0.28 -22.46 -7.13
C ARG A 110 0.03 -23.92 -7.44
N VAL A 111 1.06 -24.46 -6.82
CA VAL A 111 1.46 -25.88 -7.01
C VAL A 111 0.32 -26.81 -6.66
N GLU A 112 -0.34 -26.58 -5.52
CA GLU A 112 -1.46 -27.39 -5.05
C GLU A 112 -2.70 -27.25 -5.95
N TYR A 113 -2.96 -26.04 -6.45
CA TYR A 113 -4.03 -25.81 -7.44
C TYR A 113 -3.76 -26.58 -8.75
N ALA A 114 -2.53 -26.50 -9.27
CA ALA A 114 -2.14 -27.22 -10.48
C ALA A 114 -2.23 -28.74 -10.30
N GLN A 115 -1.83 -29.28 -9.14
CA GLN A 115 -1.97 -30.70 -8.81
C GLN A 115 -3.43 -31.14 -8.73
N LYS A 116 -4.30 -30.33 -8.10
CA LYS A 116 -5.74 -30.61 -7.99
C LYS A 116 -6.43 -30.57 -9.36
N ARG A 117 -6.00 -29.68 -10.26
CA ARG A 117 -6.47 -29.62 -11.66
C ARG A 117 -6.03 -30.85 -12.46
N ASN A 118 -4.76 -31.24 -12.35
CA ASN A 118 -4.22 -32.41 -13.05
C ASN A 118 -4.80 -33.74 -12.54
N GLY A 119 -5.19 -33.80 -11.26
CA GLY A 119 -5.88 -34.95 -10.66
C GLY A 119 -7.36 -35.06 -11.04
N ALA A 120 -8.01 -33.97 -11.45
CA ALA A 120 -9.43 -33.94 -11.84
C ALA A 120 -9.68 -34.45 -13.28
N GLY A 121 -8.63 -34.70 -14.06
CA GLY A 121 -8.71 -35.21 -15.45
C GLY A 121 -9.06 -36.69 -15.58
N ASN A 122 -9.39 -37.42 -14.50
CA ASN A 122 -9.59 -38.87 -14.57
C ASN A 122 -10.71 -39.44 -13.65
N SER A 123 -11.76 -38.68 -13.35
CA SER A 123 -12.93 -39.22 -12.64
C SER A 123 -14.24 -38.60 -13.10
N ASP A 124 -15.11 -39.46 -13.62
CA ASP A 124 -16.46 -39.19 -14.10
C ASP A 124 -17.34 -38.40 -13.12
N GLY A 125 -18.06 -37.42 -13.69
CA GLY A 125 -19.50 -37.25 -13.45
C GLY A 125 -19.98 -37.00 -12.03
N ASN A 126 -19.59 -35.89 -11.40
CA ASN A 126 -20.51 -35.15 -10.53
C ASN A 126 -20.05 -33.70 -10.38
N GLY A 127 -20.66 -32.81 -11.16
CA GLY A 127 -20.39 -31.37 -11.13
C GLY A 127 -20.72 -30.81 -9.75
N SER A 128 -19.71 -30.72 -8.89
CA SER A 128 -19.75 -29.84 -7.73
C SER A 128 -19.68 -28.43 -8.30
N SER A 129 -20.85 -27.82 -8.46
CA SER A 129 -21.00 -26.46 -8.92
C SER A 129 -20.04 -25.55 -8.16
N VAL A 130 -19.08 -24.99 -8.90
CA VAL A 130 -18.36 -23.79 -8.49
C VAL A 130 -19.43 -22.82 -8.00
N PRO A 131 -19.38 -22.31 -6.75
CA PRO A 131 -20.34 -21.31 -6.30
C PRO A 131 -20.26 -20.12 -7.25
N GLN A 132 -21.32 -19.94 -8.04
CA GLN A 132 -21.49 -18.81 -8.93
C GLN A 132 -21.53 -17.56 -8.06
N TYR A 133 -20.49 -16.74 -8.21
CA TYR A 133 -20.22 -15.59 -7.36
C TYR A 133 -21.14 -14.41 -7.71
N ASP A 134 -21.67 -13.78 -6.66
CA ASP A 134 -22.41 -12.52 -6.69
C ASP A 134 -21.42 -11.37 -6.32
N PRO A 135 -21.08 -10.47 -7.26
CA PRO A 135 -20.01 -9.50 -7.14
C PRO A 135 -20.32 -8.25 -6.28
N ASP A 136 -21.45 -8.23 -5.58
CA ASP A 136 -21.95 -7.08 -4.81
C ASP A 136 -21.15 -6.69 -3.55
N ALA A 137 -20.13 -7.46 -3.14
CA ALA A 137 -19.35 -7.16 -1.93
C ALA A 137 -17.88 -6.75 -2.17
N ALA A 138 -17.30 -7.06 -3.34
CA ALA A 138 -15.87 -6.86 -3.61
C ALA A 138 -15.50 -5.42 -3.96
N GLY A 139 -16.39 -4.73 -4.68
CA GLY A 139 -16.21 -3.33 -5.00
C GLY A 139 -16.43 -2.42 -3.79
N ALA A 140 -17.33 -2.80 -2.87
CA ALA A 140 -17.89 -1.89 -1.87
C ALA A 140 -16.82 -1.30 -0.93
N GLY A 141 -15.93 -2.10 -0.30
CA GLY A 141 -14.99 -1.55 0.70
C GLY A 141 -13.97 -0.54 0.14
N PHE A 142 -13.49 -0.77 -1.09
CA PHE A 142 -12.58 0.12 -1.81
C PHE A 142 -13.32 1.28 -2.49
N ALA A 143 -14.48 0.98 -3.09
CA ALA A 143 -15.36 1.97 -3.69
C ALA A 143 -15.86 2.99 -2.67
N ASP A 144 -16.14 2.56 -1.45
CA ASP A 144 -16.62 3.38 -0.33
C ASP A 144 -15.66 4.54 -0.06
N ALA A 145 -14.37 4.24 0.15
CA ALA A 145 -13.38 5.27 0.52
C ALA A 145 -13.13 6.28 -0.60
N ILE A 146 -13.08 5.81 -1.86
CA ILE A 146 -12.77 6.66 -3.01
C ILE A 146 -13.99 7.46 -3.45
N ALA A 147 -15.13 6.78 -3.67
CA ALA A 147 -16.35 7.41 -4.18
C ALA A 147 -16.94 8.44 -3.21
N GLN A 148 -16.75 8.27 -1.90
CA GLN A 148 -17.17 9.27 -0.91
C GLN A 148 -16.42 10.59 -1.05
N THR A 149 -15.16 10.52 -1.47
CA THR A 149 -14.25 11.65 -1.45
C THR A 149 -14.30 12.39 -2.78
N ASN A 150 -14.30 11.66 -3.89
CA ASN A 150 -14.37 12.23 -5.24
C ASN A 150 -15.01 11.25 -6.23
N PRO A 151 -15.98 11.70 -7.05
CA PRO A 151 -16.46 10.91 -8.18
C PRO A 151 -15.32 10.55 -9.13
N CYS A 152 -15.25 9.30 -9.60
CA CYS A 152 -14.16 8.80 -10.44
C CYS A 152 -14.61 7.64 -11.33
N ARG A 153 -13.75 7.28 -12.29
CA ARG A 153 -13.81 5.99 -12.98
C ARG A 153 -12.71 5.08 -12.45
N VAL A 154 -13.07 3.86 -12.06
CA VAL A 154 -12.14 2.83 -11.62
C VAL A 154 -12.01 1.76 -12.70
N ILE A 155 -10.78 1.41 -13.06
CA ILE A 155 -10.47 0.30 -13.96
C ILE A 155 -9.61 -0.70 -13.18
N ALA A 156 -10.20 -1.80 -12.75
CA ALA A 156 -9.50 -2.86 -12.01
C ALA A 156 -9.04 -3.96 -12.98
N LEU A 157 -7.75 -4.24 -12.99
CA LEU A 157 -7.13 -5.38 -13.68
C LEU A 157 -6.88 -6.46 -12.63
N CYS A 158 -7.52 -7.61 -12.81
CA CYS A 158 -7.50 -8.72 -11.88
C CYS A 158 -6.94 -9.97 -12.57
N PRO A 159 -5.62 -10.21 -12.53
CA PRO A 159 -5.01 -11.47 -12.93
C PRO A 159 -5.69 -12.68 -12.28
N ILE A 160 -5.94 -13.71 -13.08
CA ILE A 160 -6.44 -15.01 -12.63
C ILE A 160 -5.44 -16.12 -12.97
N VAL A 161 -5.50 -17.19 -12.19
CA VAL A 161 -4.71 -18.40 -12.42
C VAL A 161 -5.48 -19.39 -13.26
N GLY A 162 -4.87 -19.88 -14.33
CA GLY A 162 -5.49 -20.90 -15.17
C GLY A 162 -4.98 -20.84 -16.61
N GLU A 163 -5.75 -21.45 -17.49
CA GLU A 163 -5.52 -21.34 -18.92
C GLU A 163 -5.98 -19.97 -19.42
N ASP A 164 -5.27 -19.48 -20.42
CA ASP A 164 -5.59 -18.21 -21.07
C ASP A 164 -6.81 -18.36 -21.98
N GLU A 165 -7.98 -18.02 -21.44
CA GLU A 165 -9.27 -17.96 -22.14
C GLU A 165 -9.58 -16.54 -22.64
N GLY A 166 -8.60 -15.63 -22.61
CA GLY A 166 -8.78 -14.21 -22.90
C GLY A 166 -9.23 -13.38 -21.69
N VAL A 167 -9.65 -12.15 -21.95
CA VAL A 167 -10.09 -11.21 -20.89
C VAL A 167 -11.60 -11.08 -20.90
N THR A 168 -12.19 -11.25 -19.73
CA THR A 168 -13.60 -10.96 -19.43
C THR A 168 -13.73 -9.57 -18.82
N ALA A 169 -14.84 -8.89 -19.09
CA ALA A 169 -15.10 -7.54 -18.59
C ALA A 169 -16.45 -7.47 -17.85
N GLN A 170 -16.46 -6.75 -16.75
CA GLN A 170 -17.66 -6.44 -15.97
C GLN A 170 -17.77 -4.94 -15.75
N VAL A 171 -18.98 -4.38 -15.85
CA VAL A 171 -19.24 -2.96 -15.58
C VAL A 171 -20.27 -2.79 -14.47
N SER A 172 -20.06 -1.80 -13.61
CA SER A 172 -20.98 -1.42 -12.52
C SER A 172 -20.90 0.06 -12.19
N ALA A 173 -21.89 0.55 -11.43
CA ALA A 173 -21.96 1.94 -10.98
C ALA A 173 -22.37 2.01 -9.50
N TYR A 174 -21.60 2.75 -8.71
CA TYR A 174 -21.79 2.87 -7.27
C TYR A 174 -21.93 4.33 -6.85
N CYS A 175 -22.87 4.59 -5.93
CA CYS A 175 -23.16 5.94 -5.43
C CYS A 175 -23.08 6.00 -3.91
N PRO A 176 -22.33 6.94 -3.31
CA PRO A 176 -22.39 7.19 -1.87
C PRO A 176 -23.75 7.78 -1.48
N ILE A 177 -24.40 7.19 -0.47
CA ILE A 177 -25.62 7.77 0.12
C ILE A 177 -25.22 8.87 1.11
N GLN A 178 -25.39 10.13 0.73
CA GLN A 178 -25.32 11.22 1.70
C GLN A 178 -26.62 11.33 2.47
N LYS A 179 -26.58 11.30 3.81
CA LYS A 179 -27.75 11.49 4.70
C LYS A 179 -28.37 12.90 4.63
N GLN A 180 -27.82 13.81 3.83
CA GLN A 180 -28.33 15.18 3.64
C GLN A 180 -29.06 15.30 2.30
N SER A 181 -30.08 16.16 2.25
CA SER A 181 -31.16 16.21 1.25
C SER A 181 -30.76 16.65 -0.16
N ARG A 182 -29.81 15.98 -0.81
CA ARG A 182 -29.59 16.09 -2.26
C ARG A 182 -30.51 15.11 -2.98
N SER A 183 -31.28 15.61 -3.94
CA SER A 183 -32.18 14.81 -4.77
C SER A 183 -31.45 13.96 -5.83
N THR A 184 -30.16 14.23 -6.06
CA THR A 184 -29.35 13.58 -7.09
C THR A 184 -28.08 12.98 -6.51
N LEU A 185 -27.87 11.69 -6.75
CA LEU A 185 -26.68 10.94 -6.40
C LEU A 185 -25.60 11.14 -7.45
N ILE A 186 -24.36 11.34 -7.01
CA ILE A 186 -23.18 11.43 -7.89
C ILE A 186 -22.40 10.13 -7.75
N CYS A 187 -22.14 9.46 -8.86
CA CYS A 187 -21.74 8.06 -8.85
C CYS A 187 -20.45 7.81 -9.63
N CYS A 188 -19.71 6.79 -9.20
CA CYS A 188 -18.49 6.32 -9.82
C CYS A 188 -18.78 5.15 -10.78
N GLU A 189 -18.01 5.07 -11.86
CA GLU A 189 -18.03 3.95 -12.81
C GLU A 189 -16.94 2.94 -12.44
N TYR A 190 -17.24 1.66 -12.53
CA TYR A 190 -16.31 0.57 -12.26
C TYR A 190 -16.26 -0.35 -13.46
N ILE A 191 -15.05 -0.57 -13.96
CA ILE A 191 -14.73 -1.51 -15.02
C ILE A 191 -13.78 -2.54 -14.42
N THR A 192 -14.18 -3.80 -14.40
CA THR A 192 -13.34 -4.90 -13.89
C THR A 192 -12.96 -5.80 -15.06
N LEU A 193 -11.65 -6.01 -15.25
CA LEU A 193 -11.07 -6.83 -16.30
C LEU A 193 -10.37 -8.03 -15.67
N LYS A 194 -10.80 -9.25 -16.03
CA LYS A 194 -10.25 -10.50 -15.48
C LYS A 194 -9.69 -11.37 -16.60
N GLY A 195 -8.46 -11.83 -16.45
CA GLY A 195 -7.76 -12.71 -17.40
C GLY A 195 -6.39 -13.11 -16.84
N THR A 196 -5.65 -13.98 -17.51
CA THR A 196 -4.26 -14.26 -17.11
C THR A 196 -3.40 -13.00 -17.25
N GLU A 197 -2.21 -12.98 -16.66
CA GLU A 197 -1.29 -11.83 -16.80
C GLU A 197 -0.98 -11.54 -18.27
N GLU A 198 -0.74 -12.56 -19.08
CA GLU A 198 -0.49 -12.42 -20.52
C GLU A 198 -1.72 -11.88 -21.26
N ALA A 199 -2.93 -12.31 -20.88
CA ALA A 199 -4.16 -11.83 -21.47
C ALA A 199 -4.39 -10.33 -21.16
N LEU A 200 -4.12 -9.92 -19.93
CA LEU A 200 -4.20 -8.52 -19.49
C LEU A 200 -3.13 -7.66 -20.17
N GLU A 201 -1.91 -8.18 -20.36
CA GLU A 201 -0.85 -7.49 -21.09
C GLU A 201 -1.26 -7.23 -22.55
N ARG A 202 -1.87 -8.21 -23.24
CA ARG A 202 -2.34 -8.04 -24.62
C ARG A 202 -3.36 -6.91 -24.79
N ILE A 203 -4.22 -6.71 -23.79
CA ILE A 203 -5.23 -5.64 -23.82
C ILE A 203 -4.75 -4.33 -23.19
N ALA A 204 -3.52 -4.25 -22.68
CA ALA A 204 -2.98 -3.05 -22.04
C ALA A 204 -3.05 -1.82 -22.96
N GLY A 205 -2.93 -2.02 -24.28
CA GLY A 205 -3.10 -0.96 -25.29
C GLY A 205 -4.54 -0.43 -25.44
N MET A 206 -5.54 -1.14 -24.93
CA MET A 206 -6.94 -0.71 -24.93
C MET A 206 -7.32 0.09 -23.69
N ILE A 207 -6.58 -0.07 -22.57
CA ILE A 207 -6.83 0.65 -21.32
C ILE A 207 -6.89 2.17 -21.50
N PRO A 208 -6.02 2.83 -22.30
CA PRO A 208 -6.11 4.27 -22.52
C PRO A 208 -7.47 4.72 -23.10
N ALA A 209 -8.11 3.90 -23.94
CA ALA A 209 -9.41 4.20 -24.51
C ALA A 209 -10.56 4.11 -23.49
N LEU A 210 -10.35 3.39 -22.39
CA LEU A 210 -11.28 3.29 -21.27
C LEU A 210 -11.06 4.41 -20.23
N THR A 211 -9.96 5.18 -20.34
CA THR A 211 -9.72 6.35 -19.47
C THR A 211 -10.53 7.55 -19.93
N ILE A 212 -10.86 8.45 -19.01
CA ILE A 212 -11.53 9.71 -19.36
C ILE A 212 -10.49 10.72 -19.84
N SER A 213 -10.72 11.29 -21.03
CA SER A 213 -9.83 12.30 -21.62
C SER A 213 -9.66 13.51 -20.71
N ASP A 214 -8.46 14.07 -20.70
CA ASP A 214 -8.11 15.33 -20.00
C ASP A 214 -8.25 15.31 -18.47
N LEU A 215 -8.56 14.15 -17.86
CA LEU A 215 -8.54 13.96 -16.42
C LEU A 215 -7.24 13.30 -15.93
N PRO A 216 -6.80 13.58 -14.70
CA PRO A 216 -5.70 12.87 -14.06
C PRO A 216 -5.92 11.36 -14.07
N LYS A 217 -4.82 10.61 -14.21
CA LYS A 217 -4.83 9.15 -14.25
C LYS A 217 -3.89 8.65 -13.16
N PHE A 218 -4.38 7.84 -12.25
CA PHE A 218 -3.56 7.27 -11.18
C PHE A 218 -3.46 5.77 -11.39
N LEU A 219 -2.26 5.21 -11.23
CA LEU A 219 -2.06 3.77 -11.20
C LEU A 219 -1.83 3.34 -9.75
N TRP A 220 -2.73 2.57 -9.18
CA TRP A 220 -2.47 1.85 -7.93
C TRP A 220 -1.94 0.45 -8.24
N TRP A 221 -0.64 0.29 -8.07
CA TRP A 221 0.09 -0.95 -8.29
C TRP A 221 0.32 -1.63 -6.94
N LYS A 222 -0.46 -2.68 -6.65
CA LYS A 222 -0.46 -3.33 -5.32
C LYS A 222 0.68 -4.35 -5.11
N THR A 223 1.60 -4.48 -6.05
CA THR A 223 2.83 -5.29 -5.92
C THR A 223 4.06 -4.40 -5.97
N THR A 224 5.26 -4.98 -5.86
CA THR A 224 6.50 -4.27 -6.15
C THR A 224 6.48 -3.77 -7.62
N PRO A 225 6.64 -2.46 -7.86
CA PRO A 225 6.71 -1.90 -9.21
C PRO A 225 7.91 -2.45 -9.98
N ASP A 226 7.67 -3.27 -11.01
CA ASP A 226 8.73 -3.89 -11.81
C ASP A 226 8.93 -3.15 -13.14
N PRO A 227 10.08 -2.46 -13.33
CA PRO A 227 10.37 -1.76 -14.57
C PRO A 227 10.47 -2.70 -15.77
N GLU A 228 10.66 -4.01 -15.61
CA GLU A 228 10.72 -4.98 -16.72
C GLU A 228 9.35 -5.55 -17.09
N ASN A 229 8.35 -5.40 -16.22
CA ASN A 229 6.99 -5.85 -16.49
C ASN A 229 6.32 -4.96 -17.55
N GLU A 230 5.98 -5.54 -18.71
CA GLU A 230 5.42 -4.81 -19.85
C GLU A 230 4.04 -4.19 -19.56
N LEU A 231 3.21 -4.86 -18.77
CA LEU A 231 1.93 -4.31 -18.31
C LEU A 231 2.18 -3.06 -17.44
N PHE A 232 3.10 -3.16 -16.48
CA PHE A 232 3.49 -2.03 -15.63
C PHE A 232 4.03 -0.86 -16.47
N LYS A 233 4.96 -1.10 -17.41
CA LYS A 233 5.51 -0.06 -18.31
C LYS A 233 4.39 0.68 -19.04
N ARG A 234 3.43 -0.05 -19.61
CA ARG A 234 2.32 0.53 -20.38
C ARG A 234 1.37 1.35 -19.51
N LEU A 235 1.01 0.82 -18.33
CA LEU A 235 0.07 1.49 -17.42
C LEU A 235 0.71 2.71 -16.74
N SER A 236 1.97 2.62 -16.35
CA SER A 236 2.71 3.75 -15.75
C SER A 236 2.91 4.88 -16.76
N ALA A 237 3.20 4.57 -18.03
CA ALA A 237 3.39 5.57 -19.08
C ALA A 237 2.14 6.44 -19.37
N ILE A 238 0.94 5.92 -19.12
CA ILE A 238 -0.31 6.67 -19.31
C ILE A 238 -0.81 7.34 -18.02
N SER A 239 -0.13 7.10 -16.90
CA SER A 239 -0.54 7.57 -15.58
C SER A 239 0.21 8.83 -15.17
N SER A 240 -0.51 9.75 -14.53
CA SER A 240 0.05 10.98 -13.93
C SER A 240 0.87 10.69 -12.67
N SER A 241 0.56 9.60 -11.96
CA SER A 241 1.32 9.12 -10.80
C SER A 241 1.11 7.62 -10.62
N VAL A 242 2.17 6.93 -10.20
CA VAL A 242 2.14 5.54 -9.74
C VAL A 242 2.10 5.52 -8.22
N ILE A 243 1.19 4.73 -7.65
CA ILE A 243 0.94 4.60 -6.22
C ILE A 243 1.19 3.14 -5.85
N PHE A 244 1.95 2.89 -4.80
CA PHE A 244 2.16 1.55 -4.23
C PHE A 244 2.28 1.65 -2.70
N ASP A 245 2.37 0.51 -2.02
CA ASP A 245 2.60 0.45 -0.57
C ASP A 245 3.86 -0.36 -0.26
N SER A 246 4.95 0.30 0.12
CA SER A 246 6.22 -0.38 0.37
C SER A 246 6.20 -1.29 1.60
N SER A 247 5.14 -1.25 2.42
CA SER A 247 4.95 -2.22 3.51
C SER A 247 4.73 -3.65 3.00
N GLY A 248 4.24 -3.79 1.77
CA GLY A 248 4.02 -5.08 1.10
C GLY A 248 5.23 -5.63 0.34
N PHE A 249 6.37 -4.95 0.36
CA PHE A 249 7.58 -5.41 -0.34
C PHE A 249 8.11 -6.71 0.25
N LEU A 250 8.51 -7.60 -0.66
CA LEU A 250 9.04 -8.92 -0.32
C LEU A 250 10.53 -8.85 -0.02
N THR A 251 11.24 -8.03 -0.78
CA THR A 251 12.67 -7.75 -0.63
C THR A 251 12.88 -6.25 -0.46
N PRO A 252 12.49 -5.66 0.69
CA PRO A 252 12.30 -4.21 0.81
C PRO A 252 13.54 -3.38 0.43
N GLU A 253 14.74 -3.83 0.76
CA GLU A 253 15.98 -3.11 0.42
C GLU A 253 16.23 -3.05 -1.10
N THR A 254 16.08 -4.18 -1.80
CA THR A 254 16.20 -4.26 -3.26
C THR A 254 15.06 -3.51 -3.95
N ASP A 255 13.83 -3.69 -3.45
CA ASP A 255 12.62 -3.11 -4.01
C ASP A 255 12.63 -1.58 -3.90
N LEU A 256 13.14 -1.03 -2.78
CA LEU A 256 13.33 0.42 -2.61
C LEU A 256 14.37 0.99 -3.59
N LEU A 257 15.46 0.26 -3.87
CA LEU A 257 16.45 0.68 -4.89
C LEU A 257 15.81 0.74 -6.28
N GLN A 258 15.00 -0.27 -6.63
CA GLN A 258 14.30 -0.35 -7.91
C GLN A 258 13.30 0.81 -8.09
N VAL A 259 12.49 1.07 -7.06
CA VAL A 259 11.54 2.19 -7.04
C VAL A 259 12.22 3.55 -7.16
N TYR A 260 13.37 3.73 -6.50
CA TYR A 260 14.13 4.97 -6.63
C TYR A 260 14.64 5.16 -8.07
N GLY A 261 15.06 4.09 -8.75
CA GLY A 261 15.42 4.15 -10.17
C GLY A 261 14.27 4.65 -11.06
N LEU A 262 13.03 4.26 -10.76
CA LEU A 262 11.83 4.82 -11.43
C LEU A 262 11.67 6.31 -11.13
N THR A 263 11.91 6.74 -9.89
CA THR A 263 11.85 8.16 -9.50
C THR A 263 12.90 8.99 -10.24
N GLU A 264 14.12 8.47 -10.40
CA GLU A 264 15.20 9.12 -11.17
C GLU A 264 14.85 9.26 -12.67
N SER A 265 14.06 8.34 -13.22
CA SER A 265 13.54 8.45 -14.59
C SER A 265 12.50 9.56 -14.79
N GLY A 266 12.11 10.25 -13.72
CA GLY A 266 11.12 11.32 -13.72
C GLY A 266 9.67 10.84 -13.53
N MET A 267 9.48 9.55 -13.21
CA MET A 267 8.16 9.00 -12.89
C MET A 267 7.65 9.58 -11.56
N ALA A 268 6.44 10.15 -11.57
CA ALA A 268 5.80 10.60 -10.35
C ALA A 268 5.31 9.38 -9.55
N ILE A 269 5.84 9.24 -8.34
CA ILE A 269 5.60 8.10 -7.45
C ILE A 269 5.02 8.59 -6.14
N ALA A 270 4.12 7.79 -5.57
CA ALA A 270 3.63 7.94 -4.21
C ALA A 270 3.66 6.60 -3.46
N ASP A 271 4.39 6.57 -2.35
CA ASP A 271 4.43 5.43 -1.44
C ASP A 271 3.44 5.67 -0.29
N LEU A 272 2.49 4.76 -0.11
CA LEU A 272 1.53 4.82 1.00
C LEU A 272 2.21 4.52 2.35
N ASN A 273 3.29 3.77 2.37
CA ASN A 273 4.05 3.52 3.59
C ASN A 273 4.82 4.77 4.05
N TRP A 274 5.28 5.60 3.11
CA TRP A 274 5.82 6.93 3.41
C TRP A 274 4.79 7.83 4.13
N ARG A 275 3.50 7.74 3.75
CA ARG A 275 2.43 8.49 4.41
C ARG A 275 2.26 8.09 5.88
N ARG A 276 2.52 6.84 6.24
CA ARG A 276 2.45 6.37 7.64
C ARG A 276 3.50 7.03 8.54
N LEU A 277 4.58 7.54 7.95
CA LEU A 277 5.62 8.28 8.66
C LEU A 277 5.26 9.73 8.99
N ALA A 278 4.13 10.26 8.50
CA ALA A 278 3.78 11.68 8.66
C ALA A 278 3.78 12.11 10.15
N SER A 279 3.11 11.37 11.03
CA SER A 279 3.09 11.70 12.47
C SER A 279 4.48 11.68 13.11
N TRP A 280 5.37 10.80 12.65
CA TRP A 280 6.75 10.72 13.15
C TRP A 280 7.58 11.92 12.70
N GLN A 281 7.44 12.29 11.43
CA GLN A 281 8.14 13.43 10.83
C GLN A 281 7.68 14.75 11.44
N GLU A 282 6.36 14.94 11.56
CA GLU A 282 5.75 16.13 12.15
C GLU A 282 6.19 16.29 13.60
N LEU A 283 6.07 15.24 14.42
CA LEU A 283 6.44 15.32 15.83
C LEU A 283 7.95 15.52 16.03
N THR A 284 8.78 14.92 15.18
CA THR A 284 10.23 15.18 15.22
C THR A 284 10.53 16.64 14.89
N ALA A 285 9.93 17.19 13.84
CA ALA A 285 10.10 18.61 13.51
C ALA A 285 9.62 19.52 14.66
N GLU A 286 8.45 19.23 15.23
CA GLU A 286 7.86 19.99 16.34
C GLU A 286 8.78 20.02 17.57
N THR A 287 9.45 18.92 17.92
CA THR A 287 10.39 18.90 19.06
C THR A 287 11.58 19.84 18.90
N PHE A 288 11.89 20.29 17.68
CA PHE A 288 12.95 21.26 17.41
C PHE A 288 12.41 22.64 16.99
N ASP A 289 11.11 22.90 17.15
CA ASP A 289 10.54 24.24 16.96
C ASP A 289 10.95 25.29 18.01
N PRO A 290 11.16 24.92 19.30
CA PRO A 290 11.69 25.86 20.28
C PRO A 290 13.11 26.35 19.89
N PRO A 291 13.39 27.67 19.88
CA PRO A 291 14.68 28.21 19.46
C PRO A 291 15.89 27.62 20.19
N GLU A 292 15.77 27.35 21.49
CA GLU A 292 16.80 26.75 22.34
C GLU A 292 17.16 25.30 21.97
N ARG A 293 16.27 24.59 21.27
CA ARG A 293 16.50 23.24 20.75
C ARG A 293 16.92 23.28 19.30
N ARG A 294 16.27 24.13 18.49
CA ARG A 294 16.62 24.35 17.07
C ARG A 294 18.10 24.69 16.91
N ALA A 295 18.65 25.53 17.80
CA ALA A 295 20.06 25.92 17.79
C ALA A 295 21.03 24.73 17.99
N HIS A 296 20.57 23.62 18.56
CA HIS A 296 21.37 22.43 18.86
C HIS A 296 21.03 21.23 17.98
N ILE A 297 20.15 21.34 16.98
CA ILE A 297 19.77 20.20 16.13
C ILE A 297 20.98 19.63 15.36
N MET A 298 21.93 20.48 14.99
CA MET A 298 23.17 20.06 14.31
C MET A 298 24.19 19.39 15.25
N GLU A 299 23.93 19.37 16.56
CA GLU A 299 24.80 18.68 17.52
C GLU A 299 24.52 17.17 17.59
N ILE A 300 23.44 16.68 16.98
CA ILE A 300 23.07 15.26 16.96
C ILE A 300 24.19 14.46 16.29
N ASP A 301 24.71 13.46 17.01
CA ASP A 301 25.72 12.53 16.52
C ASP A 301 25.29 11.06 16.64
N ARG A 302 24.11 10.81 17.21
CA ARG A 302 23.54 9.47 17.32
C ARG A 302 22.05 9.45 17.03
N ILE A 303 21.63 8.51 16.20
CA ILE A 303 20.24 8.18 15.94
C ILE A 303 20.00 6.69 16.15
N THR A 304 18.92 6.34 16.83
CA THR A 304 18.45 4.95 16.95
C THR A 304 17.01 4.88 16.47
N LEU A 305 16.74 3.93 15.58
CA LEU A 305 15.42 3.64 15.04
C LEU A 305 15.08 2.18 15.34
N ASP A 306 14.03 1.98 16.12
CA ASP A 306 13.47 0.65 16.36
C ASP A 306 12.21 0.50 15.51
N TYR A 307 12.11 -0.62 14.78
CA TYR A 307 10.96 -0.94 13.95
C TYR A 307 10.53 -2.39 14.15
N GLU A 308 9.29 -2.73 13.83
CA GLU A 308 8.81 -4.11 13.93
C GLU A 308 9.63 -5.03 13.05
N LYS A 309 10.05 -6.18 13.59
CA LYS A 309 10.84 -7.14 12.83
C LYS A 309 10.08 -7.65 11.61
N GLY A 310 10.67 -7.45 10.44
CA GLY A 310 10.05 -7.73 9.15
C GLY A 310 10.55 -6.75 8.11
N ASN A 311 9.71 -5.79 7.72
CA ASN A 311 10.00 -4.86 6.64
C ASN A 311 10.76 -3.60 7.15
N PRO A 312 12.02 -3.36 6.76
CA PRO A 312 12.78 -2.19 7.20
C PRO A 312 12.43 -0.88 6.47
N ALA A 313 11.48 -0.87 5.53
CA ALA A 313 11.27 0.26 4.63
C ALA A 313 10.97 1.58 5.37
N GLN A 314 10.12 1.55 6.40
CA GLN A 314 9.84 2.74 7.21
C GLN A 314 11.09 3.30 7.88
N ALA A 315 11.89 2.46 8.54
CA ALA A 315 13.12 2.89 9.22
C ALA A 315 14.15 3.46 8.24
N LEU A 316 14.32 2.83 7.07
CA LEU A 316 15.24 3.31 6.02
C LEU A 316 14.78 4.63 5.42
N MET A 317 13.49 4.76 5.08
CA MET A 317 12.91 6.01 4.58
C MET A 317 13.00 7.12 5.62
N TYR A 318 12.80 6.80 6.90
CA TYR A 318 12.90 7.76 7.98
C TYR A 318 14.33 8.24 8.22
N LEU A 319 15.32 7.33 8.19
CA LEU A 319 16.74 7.71 8.22
C LEU A 319 17.08 8.60 7.02
N GLY A 320 16.62 8.24 5.82
CA GLY A 320 16.79 9.04 4.61
C GLY A 320 16.20 10.45 4.75
N TRP A 321 15.02 10.55 5.36
CA TRP A 321 14.36 11.83 5.64
C TRP A 321 15.20 12.72 6.55
N ILE A 322 15.55 12.25 7.75
CA ILE A 322 16.28 13.08 8.71
C ILE A 322 17.68 13.44 8.17
N ALA A 323 18.36 12.50 7.53
CA ALA A 323 19.67 12.72 6.92
C ALA A 323 19.59 13.75 5.78
N SER A 324 18.55 13.70 4.94
CA SER A 324 18.35 14.70 3.89
C SER A 324 18.09 16.10 4.45
N ARG A 325 17.34 16.22 5.56
CA ARG A 325 17.06 17.52 6.21
C ARG A 325 18.29 18.11 6.90
N LEU A 326 19.11 17.27 7.52
CA LEU A 326 20.30 17.66 8.27
C LEU A 326 21.60 17.61 7.44
N GLN A 327 21.48 17.36 6.13
CA GLN A 327 22.60 17.29 5.19
C GLN A 327 23.66 16.26 5.58
N TRP A 328 23.21 15.11 6.08
CA TRP A 328 24.08 13.99 6.39
C TRP A 328 24.33 13.13 5.16
N THR A 329 25.59 12.76 4.94
CA THR A 329 26.00 11.88 3.83
C THR A 329 26.38 10.51 4.37
N PRO A 330 25.75 9.42 3.94
CA PRO A 330 26.14 8.06 4.32
C PRO A 330 27.56 7.72 3.84
N VAL A 331 28.37 7.12 4.72
CA VAL A 331 29.78 6.75 4.41
C VAL A 331 30.09 5.27 4.63
N SER A 332 29.36 4.59 5.50
CA SER A 332 29.50 3.13 5.66
C SER A 332 28.20 2.48 6.13
N TYR A 333 28.01 1.22 5.75
CA TYR A 333 26.92 0.37 6.21
C TYR A 333 27.49 -0.95 6.75
N VAL A 334 26.97 -1.43 7.88
CA VAL A 334 27.31 -2.72 8.46
C VAL A 334 26.04 -3.42 8.93
N HIS A 335 25.82 -4.65 8.46
CA HIS A 335 24.76 -5.53 8.95
C HIS A 335 25.33 -6.50 9.98
N GLU A 336 24.97 -6.32 11.24
CA GLU A 336 25.45 -7.15 12.35
C GLU A 336 24.55 -8.39 12.57
N GLY A 337 23.32 -8.36 12.06
CA GLY A 337 22.34 -9.42 12.26
C GLY A 337 21.93 -9.55 13.73
N GLY A 338 21.88 -10.79 14.22
CA GLY A 338 21.49 -11.10 15.61
C GLY A 338 19.98 -11.11 15.84
N GLU A 339 19.57 -11.14 17.10
CA GLU A 339 18.15 -11.22 17.48
C GLU A 339 17.33 -10.04 16.93
N TYR A 340 17.95 -8.85 16.95
CA TYR A 340 17.36 -7.58 16.49
C TYR A 340 17.75 -7.19 15.06
N ASP A 341 18.40 -8.06 14.29
CA ASP A 341 18.78 -7.79 12.89
C ASP A 341 19.42 -6.39 12.65
N ILE A 342 20.41 -6.04 13.49
CA ILE A 342 20.90 -4.67 13.62
C ILE A 342 21.63 -4.22 12.34
N LYS A 343 21.26 -3.03 11.85
CA LYS A 343 21.94 -2.32 10.76
C LYS A 343 22.57 -1.05 11.33
N ARG A 344 23.88 -0.91 11.18
CA ARG A 344 24.63 0.30 11.55
C ARG A 344 25.02 1.08 10.32
N VAL A 345 24.69 2.36 10.32
CA VAL A 345 25.06 3.29 9.24
C VAL A 345 25.90 4.40 9.86
N LYS A 346 27.07 4.69 9.29
CA LYS A 346 27.79 5.91 9.62
C LYS A 346 27.48 6.96 8.58
N LEU A 347 27.21 8.17 9.04
CA LEU A 347 27.01 9.33 8.20
C LEU A 347 27.96 10.45 8.62
N VAL A 348 28.18 11.41 7.74
CA VAL A 348 28.98 12.61 8.01
C VAL A 348 28.14 13.85 7.72
N GLY A 349 28.06 14.77 8.69
CA GLY A 349 27.37 16.04 8.55
C GLY A 349 28.17 17.05 7.72
N GLY A 350 27.51 18.14 7.29
CA GLY A 350 28.18 19.20 6.51
C GLY A 350 29.35 19.89 7.23
N ASP A 351 29.42 19.81 8.56
CA ASP A 351 30.50 20.29 9.42
C ASP A 351 31.63 19.25 9.63
N GLY A 352 31.51 18.06 9.04
CA GLY A 352 32.43 16.95 9.21
C GLY A 352 32.18 16.09 10.46
N ARG A 353 31.12 16.36 11.23
CA ARG A 353 30.73 15.53 12.38
C ARG A 353 30.35 14.12 11.93
N GLU A 354 30.85 13.11 12.63
CA GLU A 354 30.42 11.73 12.42
C GLU A 354 29.10 11.48 13.17
N ILE A 355 28.14 10.85 12.48
CA ILE A 355 26.84 10.45 13.02
C ILE A 355 26.73 8.93 12.96
N GLU A 356 26.42 8.30 14.09
CA GLU A 356 26.13 6.87 14.18
C GLU A 356 24.62 6.63 14.16
N ALA A 357 24.13 5.90 13.15
CA ALA A 357 22.75 5.44 13.05
C ALA A 357 22.65 3.94 13.33
N GLU A 358 21.74 3.55 14.23
CA GLU A 358 21.38 2.15 14.50
C GLU A 358 19.92 1.92 14.11
N LEU A 359 19.65 0.94 13.24
CA LEU A 359 18.31 0.47 12.90
C LEU A 359 18.16 -0.95 13.47
N ALA A 360 17.19 -1.15 14.35
CA ALA A 360 16.96 -2.42 15.04
C ALA A 360 15.54 -2.96 14.76
N ALA A 361 15.48 -4.22 14.34
CA ALA A 361 14.26 -4.96 14.03
C ALA A 361 13.76 -5.69 15.29
N ILE A 362 12.81 -5.08 16.00
CA ILE A 362 12.32 -5.56 17.30
C ILE A 362 11.28 -6.68 17.09
N PRO A 363 11.49 -7.89 17.63
CA PRO A 363 10.45 -8.91 17.66
C PRO A 363 9.28 -8.43 18.54
N VAL A 364 8.09 -8.35 17.96
CA VAL A 364 6.84 -8.02 18.67
C VAL A 364 5.94 -9.26 18.75
N VAL A 365 5.18 -9.37 19.84
CA VAL A 365 4.29 -10.53 20.08
C VAL A 365 3.06 -10.49 19.17
N ASP A 366 2.56 -9.29 18.88
CA ASP A 366 1.47 -9.03 17.95
C ASP A 366 1.99 -8.06 16.88
N THR A 367 2.35 -8.57 15.70
CA THR A 367 2.62 -7.70 14.55
C THR A 367 1.29 -7.18 14.05
N GLY A 368 1.11 -5.85 14.00
CA GLY A 368 -0.10 -5.21 13.48
C GLY A 368 -0.46 -5.63 12.05
N GLU A 369 -1.49 -5.03 11.45
CA GLU A 369 -1.86 -5.29 10.05
C GLU A 369 -0.71 -4.95 9.09
N ILE A 370 0.07 -3.92 9.41
CA ILE A 370 1.23 -3.45 8.63
C ILE A 370 2.52 -4.04 9.21
N SER A 371 3.39 -4.60 8.36
CA SER A 371 4.70 -5.10 8.79
C SER A 371 5.73 -3.98 8.79
N GLY A 372 6.58 -3.94 9.80
CA GLY A 372 7.73 -3.04 9.81
C GLY A 372 7.44 -1.64 10.30
N ASP A 373 6.36 -1.45 11.08
CA ASP A 373 6.02 -0.15 11.63
C ASP A 373 7.13 0.38 12.54
N LEU A 374 7.37 1.69 12.48
CA LEU A 374 8.31 2.35 13.36
C LEU A 374 7.78 2.33 14.81
N ILE A 375 8.62 1.91 15.75
CA ILE A 375 8.28 1.73 17.17
C ILE A 375 8.87 2.87 18.01
N ASN A 376 10.13 3.22 17.75
CA ASN A 376 10.86 4.19 18.55
C ASN A 376 11.94 4.92 17.73
N LEU A 377 12.11 6.21 18.04
CA LEU A 377 13.18 7.07 17.56
C LEU A 377 13.91 7.64 18.77
N ARG A 378 15.24 7.58 18.75
CA ARG A 378 16.11 8.33 19.66
C ARG A 378 17.06 9.21 18.88
N LEU A 379 17.13 10.47 19.25
CA LEU A 379 18.14 11.43 18.81
C LEU A 379 18.99 11.83 20.01
N TYR A 380 20.30 11.82 19.85
CA TYR A 380 21.24 12.07 20.94
C TYR A 380 22.51 12.79 20.44
N SER A 381 23.17 13.50 21.36
CA SER A 381 24.50 14.08 21.16
C SER A 381 25.43 13.69 22.29
N SER A 382 26.67 13.34 21.97
CA SER A 382 27.75 13.18 22.94
C SER A 382 28.08 14.48 23.68
N ASN A 383 27.71 15.64 23.13
CA ASN A 383 27.79 16.94 23.81
C ASN A 383 26.65 17.06 24.84
N THR A 384 26.97 16.87 26.13
CA THR A 384 25.98 16.91 27.21
C THR A 384 25.35 18.30 27.45
N ALA A 385 25.91 19.36 26.88
CA ALA A 385 25.32 20.70 26.91
C ALA A 385 24.30 20.93 25.77
N ALA A 386 24.28 20.06 24.75
CA ALA A 386 23.36 20.18 23.63
C ALA A 386 21.95 19.72 24.04
N ASN A 387 20.98 20.62 23.88
CA ASN A 387 19.56 20.34 24.13
C ASN A 387 18.90 19.69 22.91
N CYS A 388 19.37 18.51 22.50
CA CYS A 388 18.85 17.78 21.34
C CYS A 388 18.38 16.36 21.67
N CYS A 389 18.53 15.90 22.92
CA CYS A 389 18.05 14.57 23.30
C CYS A 389 16.53 14.48 23.12
N THR A 390 16.09 13.56 22.28
CA THR A 390 14.69 13.39 21.89
C THR A 390 14.37 11.92 21.83
N VAL A 391 13.23 11.53 22.42
CA VAL A 391 12.70 10.17 22.34
C VAL A 391 11.26 10.23 21.87
N LEU A 392 10.98 9.59 20.74
CA LEU A 392 9.62 9.41 20.25
C LEU A 392 9.30 7.92 20.27
N CYS A 393 8.19 7.53 20.87
CA CYS A 393 7.74 6.14 20.92
C CYS A 393 6.25 6.05 20.62
N SER A 394 5.84 4.95 19.99
CA SER A 394 4.44 4.74 19.62
C SER A 394 3.63 3.99 20.68
N GLU A 395 4.29 3.16 21.49
CA GLU A 395 3.73 2.51 22.67
C GLU A 395 4.56 2.77 23.93
N THR A 396 3.92 2.77 25.10
CA THR A 396 4.58 2.90 26.42
C THR A 396 5.65 1.84 26.66
N GLY A 397 5.48 0.63 26.11
CA GLY A 397 6.47 -0.45 26.17
C GLY A 397 7.69 -0.23 25.29
N GLY A 398 7.53 0.41 24.11
CA GLY A 398 8.64 0.81 23.24
C GLY A 398 9.55 1.85 23.91
N CYS A 399 8.97 2.71 24.75
CA CYS A 399 9.74 3.59 25.61
C CYS A 399 10.54 2.82 26.71
N MET A 400 10.31 1.52 26.99
CA MET A 400 11.02 0.82 28.09
C MET A 400 12.42 0.26 27.73
N ARG A 401 12.85 0.27 26.46
CA ARG A 401 14.29 0.07 26.10
C ARG A 401 15.18 1.24 26.61
N MET A 402 14.61 2.15 27.42
CA MET A 402 15.24 3.35 28.00
C MET A 402 16.13 3.13 29.23
N GLU A 403 16.24 1.93 29.81
CA GLU A 403 16.85 1.80 31.16
C GLU A 403 18.36 1.47 31.22
N ALA A 404 19.01 1.08 30.12
CA ALA A 404 20.40 0.59 30.20
C ALA A 404 21.49 1.70 30.25
N GLY A 405 21.14 2.99 30.37
CA GLY A 405 22.14 4.07 30.28
C GLY A 405 21.98 5.28 31.20
N GLY A 406 20.91 5.41 31.99
CA GLY A 406 20.74 6.53 32.95
C GLY A 406 20.54 7.93 32.36
N VAL A 407 20.61 8.11 31.03
CA VAL A 407 20.48 9.42 30.34
C VAL A 407 19.02 9.80 30.04
N ALA A 408 18.07 8.87 30.23
CA ALA A 408 16.66 9.08 29.86
C ALA A 408 15.93 10.15 30.69
N GLN A 409 16.49 10.62 31.82
CA GLN A 409 15.82 11.61 32.68
C GLN A 409 15.85 13.04 32.14
N THR A 410 16.72 13.36 31.17
CA THR A 410 16.86 14.72 30.60
C THR A 410 16.37 14.85 29.16
N CYS A 411 15.82 13.79 28.57
CA CYS A 411 15.38 13.79 27.17
C CYS A 411 13.94 14.26 27.03
N GLU A 412 13.64 14.94 25.92
CA GLU A 412 12.26 15.27 25.57
C GLU A 412 11.58 14.01 25.03
N THR A 413 10.66 13.45 25.81
CA THR A 413 9.89 12.28 25.42
C THR A 413 8.51 12.68 24.94
N ARG A 414 8.12 12.20 23.76
CA ARG A 414 6.76 12.36 23.22
C ARG A 414 6.24 11.02 22.73
N GLN A 415 4.92 10.86 22.84
CA GLN A 415 4.24 9.70 22.26
C GLN A 415 3.73 10.07 20.87
N VAL A 416 4.10 9.27 19.88
CA VAL A 416 3.56 9.38 18.53
C VAL A 416 2.22 8.67 18.53
N THR A 417 1.16 9.37 18.14
CA THR A 417 -0.07 8.68 17.71
C THR A 417 0.23 8.10 16.34
N ALA A 418 0.81 6.90 16.32
CA ALA A 418 1.14 6.25 15.06
C ALA A 418 -0.15 5.92 14.34
N LEU A 419 -0.12 6.09 13.02
CA LEU A 419 -1.20 5.68 12.11
C LEU A 419 -1.15 4.14 11.92
N PHE A 420 -0.98 3.41 13.03
CA PHE A 420 -0.96 1.97 13.06
C PHE A 420 -2.19 1.44 12.36
N ASP A 421 -1.99 0.41 11.53
CA ASP A 421 -3.08 -0.29 10.86
C ASP A 421 -3.95 0.59 9.95
N GLN A 422 -3.47 1.78 9.55
CA GLN A 422 -4.14 2.50 8.47
C GLN A 422 -3.97 1.71 7.17
N LYS A 423 -5.09 1.16 6.73
CA LYS A 423 -5.20 0.41 5.49
C LYS A 423 -4.80 1.27 4.30
N ALA A 424 -4.16 0.63 3.33
CA ALA A 424 -3.69 1.28 2.11
C ALA A 424 -4.82 2.05 1.39
N GLU A 425 -6.04 1.54 1.40
CA GLU A 425 -7.23 2.15 0.79
C GLU A 425 -7.56 3.52 1.41
N PHE A 426 -7.41 3.66 2.73
CA PHE A 426 -7.66 4.92 3.41
C PHE A 426 -6.60 5.96 3.05
N LEU A 427 -5.32 5.58 3.07
CA LEU A 427 -4.21 6.44 2.68
C LEU A 427 -4.27 6.84 1.21
N LEU A 428 -4.69 5.91 0.34
CA LEU A 428 -4.93 6.16 -1.08
C LEU A 428 -5.95 7.28 -1.28
N SER A 429 -7.07 7.27 -0.55
CA SER A 429 -8.10 8.32 -0.67
C SER A 429 -7.55 9.72 -0.38
N GLN A 430 -6.59 9.84 0.55
CA GLN A 430 -5.88 11.09 0.83
C GLN A 430 -4.85 11.41 -0.26
N GLN A 431 -4.13 10.40 -0.75
CA GLN A 431 -3.12 10.55 -1.79
C GLN A 431 -3.72 11.06 -3.10
N LEU A 432 -4.91 10.59 -3.49
CA LEU A 432 -5.61 10.98 -4.72
C LEU A 432 -6.02 12.46 -4.74
N GLN A 433 -5.98 13.16 -3.60
CA GLN A 433 -6.23 14.61 -3.53
C GLN A 433 -4.97 15.44 -3.84
N ARG A 434 -3.81 14.81 -3.95
CA ARG A 434 -2.53 15.47 -4.20
C ARG A 434 -2.11 15.26 -5.65
N MET A 435 -1.56 16.32 -6.24
CA MET A 435 -1.07 16.33 -7.61
C MET A 435 0.42 16.60 -7.63
N GLY A 436 1.15 15.88 -8.47
CA GLY A 436 2.56 16.13 -8.75
C GLY A 436 3.53 15.28 -7.92
N ARG A 437 4.82 15.63 -8.05
CA ARG A 437 5.95 14.92 -7.43
C ARG A 437 6.09 15.30 -5.97
N GLU A 438 6.38 14.32 -5.11
CA GLU A 438 6.60 14.54 -3.69
C GLU A 438 8.09 14.77 -3.38
N VAL A 439 8.53 16.02 -3.48
CA VAL A 439 9.96 16.41 -3.33
C VAL A 439 10.59 15.86 -2.04
N LEU A 440 9.86 15.91 -0.92
CA LEU A 440 10.35 15.36 0.35
C LEU A 440 10.64 13.85 0.27
N TYR A 441 9.78 13.09 -0.40
CA TYR A 441 9.99 11.66 -0.62
C TYR A 441 11.21 11.42 -1.50
N GLU A 442 11.33 12.16 -2.62
CA GLU A 442 12.45 12.00 -3.56
C GLU A 442 13.81 12.30 -2.92
N GLU A 443 13.92 13.41 -2.18
CA GLU A 443 15.14 13.79 -1.47
C GLU A 443 15.50 12.79 -0.36
N SER A 444 14.49 12.26 0.34
CA SER A 444 14.69 11.27 1.41
C SER A 444 15.14 9.92 0.84
N MET A 445 14.52 9.50 -0.26
CA MET A 445 14.88 8.27 -0.98
C MET A 445 16.26 8.37 -1.63
N ALA A 446 16.68 9.54 -2.10
CA ALA A 446 18.04 9.75 -2.61
C ALA A 446 19.11 9.43 -1.56
N VAL A 447 18.86 9.75 -0.29
CA VAL A 447 19.77 9.40 0.81
C VAL A 447 19.59 7.94 1.25
N ALA A 448 18.36 7.46 1.38
CA ALA A 448 18.09 6.06 1.74
C ALA A 448 18.74 5.09 0.74
N THR A 449 18.73 5.40 -0.55
CA THR A 449 19.40 4.58 -1.57
C THR A 449 20.91 4.67 -1.54
N GLN A 450 21.51 5.79 -1.10
CA GLN A 450 22.96 5.84 -0.83
C GLN A 450 23.34 4.87 0.29
N VAL A 451 22.53 4.82 1.37
CA VAL A 451 22.71 3.83 2.45
C VAL A 451 22.63 2.40 1.89
N LEU A 452 21.58 2.10 1.11
CA LEU A 452 21.37 0.76 0.54
C LEU A 452 22.44 0.36 -0.49
N LYS A 453 22.99 1.31 -1.26
CA LYS A 453 24.12 1.05 -2.16
C LYS A 453 25.39 0.67 -1.40
N LEU A 454 25.62 1.25 -0.22
CA LEU A 454 26.73 0.86 0.67
C LEU A 454 26.52 -0.51 1.31
N ALA A 455 25.28 -1.00 1.42
CA ALA A 455 25.01 -2.37 1.88
C ALA A 455 25.39 -3.43 0.85
N ASN A 456 25.36 -3.06 -0.44
CA ASN A 456 25.57 -3.95 -1.57
C ASN A 456 26.97 -3.86 -2.19
N GLY A 457 27.80 -2.92 -1.75
CA GLY A 457 29.18 -2.68 -2.24
C GLY A 457 30.21 -3.05 -1.20
#